data_AF-A0A814G2K5-F1
#
_entry.id   AF-A0A814G2K5-F1
#
_cell.length_a   1.000
_cell.length_b   1.000
_cell.length_c   1.000
_cell.angle_alpha   90.00
_cell.angle_beta   90.00
_cell.angle_gamma   90.00
#
_symmetry.space_group_name_H-M   'P 1'
#
loop_
_entity.id
_entity.type
_entity.pdbx_description
1 polymer ?
#
loop_
_entity_poly.entity_id
_entity_poly.type
_entity_poly.pdbx_seq_one_letter_code
_entity_poly.pdbx_strand_id
1 'polypeptide(L)'
;MSSITKQQRLILVTGANKGIGFEVVKKFIQQSSSNNNNVILLGSRDLKRGQDALQQLGSLSNVHILELDTSSKESIIRATNEIKEKYGGQLDVIINNAGILPKDNTIESTREMFATNYYGVKILNEHLIPLLRNNGHIANVASGAGPIILGCVSKDLQDKYTSSTLTVEQLDCLVEDFLSAFESNNLEKVGYKTDIPYLSYGVSKAALIAMTRIAARQDYGDKNLFIYSVNPGYCSTDLSNHGQGARPAELGADSILYVINTPHEELENGAFYQDGKKLPEICKDEATLQKYLNITQSISKAK
;
A
#
# COMPACT_ATOMS: atom_id res chain seq x y z
N MET A 1 -3.08 -19.67 -34.79
CA MET A 1 -2.21 -18.47 -34.76
C MET A 1 -2.95 -17.46 -33.90
N SER A 2 -2.58 -17.13 -32.66
CA SER A 2 -1.27 -16.76 -32.11
C SER A 2 -1.06 -17.47 -30.77
N SER A 3 0.05 -18.21 -30.63
CA SER A 3 0.57 -18.55 -29.31
C SER A 3 1.12 -17.25 -28.73
N ILE A 4 0.28 -16.52 -27.98
CA ILE A 4 0.72 -15.33 -27.26
C ILE A 4 1.71 -15.81 -26.21
N THR A 5 3.01 -15.77 -26.52
CA THR A 5 4.05 -15.83 -25.51
C THR A 5 3.80 -14.65 -24.58
N LYS A 6 3.36 -14.92 -23.33
CA LYS A 6 3.17 -13.89 -22.32
C LYS A 6 4.48 -13.11 -22.20
N GLN A 7 4.41 -11.81 -22.49
CA GLN A 7 5.56 -10.93 -22.48
C GLN A 7 6.18 -10.90 -21.07
N GLN A 8 7.51 -10.86 -21.00
CA GLN A 8 8.25 -10.64 -19.76
C GLN A 8 7.73 -9.39 -19.05
N ARG A 9 7.23 -9.56 -17.82
CA ARG A 9 6.73 -8.46 -16.99
C ARG A 9 7.82 -7.90 -16.09
N LEU A 10 7.91 -6.59 -15.97
CA LEU A 10 8.72 -5.89 -14.97
C LEU A 10 7.84 -5.50 -13.78
N ILE A 11 8.17 -6.02 -12.60
CA ILE A 11 7.36 -5.90 -11.39
C ILE A 11 8.17 -5.21 -10.31
N LEU A 12 7.67 -4.11 -9.75
CA LEU A 12 8.26 -3.48 -8.56
C LEU A 12 7.44 -3.85 -7.32
N VAL A 13 8.13 -4.28 -6.25
CA VAL A 13 7.53 -4.46 -4.92
C VAL A 13 8.31 -3.61 -3.92
N THR A 14 7.68 -2.61 -3.32
CA THR A 14 8.34 -1.75 -2.32
C THR A 14 8.33 -2.40 -0.93
N GLY A 15 9.37 -2.17 -0.12
CA GLY A 15 9.47 -2.74 1.23
C GLY A 15 9.46 -4.28 1.23
N ALA A 16 10.13 -4.89 0.24
CA ALA A 16 10.07 -6.32 -0.05
C ALA A 16 11.16 -7.15 0.63
N ASN A 17 12.00 -6.53 1.48
CA ASN A 17 13.06 -7.24 2.20
C ASN A 17 12.55 -8.13 3.36
N LYS A 18 11.27 -8.02 3.75
CA LYS A 18 10.65 -8.83 4.80
C LYS A 18 9.12 -8.79 4.74
N GLY A 19 8.47 -9.60 5.58
CA GLY A 19 7.02 -9.56 5.79
C GLY A 19 6.22 -9.84 4.52
N ILE A 20 5.11 -9.13 4.33
CA ILE A 20 4.20 -9.37 3.21
C ILE A 20 4.88 -9.13 1.85
N GLY A 21 5.67 -8.05 1.71
CA GLY A 21 6.37 -7.76 0.46
C GLY A 21 7.36 -8.85 0.04
N PHE A 22 8.03 -9.48 1.00
CA PHE A 22 8.89 -10.65 0.75
C PHE A 22 8.09 -11.85 0.22
N GLU A 23 6.95 -12.15 0.83
CA GLU A 23 6.07 -13.24 0.37
C GLU A 23 5.42 -12.94 -0.99
N VAL A 24 5.16 -11.66 -1.31
CA VAL A 24 4.74 -11.24 -2.66
C VAL A 24 5.82 -11.59 -3.69
N VAL A 25 7.08 -11.24 -3.43
CA VAL A 25 8.21 -11.58 -4.32
C VAL A 25 8.34 -13.10 -4.48
N LYS A 26 8.29 -13.85 -3.38
CA LYS A 26 8.34 -15.32 -3.39
C LYS A 26 7.23 -15.95 -4.22
N LYS A 27 6.00 -15.44 -4.13
CA LYS A 27 4.88 -15.92 -4.95
C LYS A 27 5.03 -15.56 -6.43
N PHE A 28 5.53 -14.36 -6.76
CA PHE A 28 5.85 -14.04 -8.16
C PHE A 28 6.93 -14.96 -8.73
N ILE A 29 7.94 -15.32 -7.94
CA ILE A 29 8.95 -16.33 -8.32
C ILE A 29 8.28 -17.67 -8.62
N GLN A 30 7.41 -18.16 -7.72
CA GLN A 30 6.70 -19.44 -7.90
C GLN A 30 5.80 -19.44 -9.14
N GLN A 31 5.16 -18.31 -9.46
CA GLN A 31 4.35 -18.13 -10.67
C GLN A 31 5.19 -18.05 -11.96
N SER A 32 6.50 -17.83 -11.85
CA SER A 32 7.42 -17.68 -12.99
C SER A 32 7.90 -19.03 -13.54
N SER A 33 7.80 -20.11 -12.76
CA SER A 33 8.31 -21.45 -13.11
C SER A 33 7.56 -22.19 -14.23
N SER A 34 6.48 -21.63 -14.78
CA SER A 34 5.58 -22.33 -15.72
C SER A 34 5.33 -21.59 -17.05
N ASN A 35 6.33 -20.85 -17.58
CA ASN A 35 6.31 -20.05 -18.82
C ASN A 35 6.21 -18.51 -18.65
N ASN A 36 6.45 -17.95 -17.46
CA ASN A 36 6.43 -16.49 -17.24
C ASN A 36 7.83 -15.99 -16.85
N ASN A 37 8.48 -15.22 -17.72
CA ASN A 37 9.82 -14.68 -17.47
C ASN A 37 9.75 -13.32 -16.72
N ASN A 38 9.11 -13.25 -15.55
CA ASN A 38 8.98 -11.99 -14.81
C ASN A 38 10.36 -11.52 -14.32
N VAL A 39 10.64 -10.22 -14.44
CA VAL A 39 11.74 -9.52 -13.75
C VAL A 39 11.16 -8.82 -12.53
N ILE A 40 11.68 -9.12 -11.36
CA ILE A 40 11.17 -8.60 -10.09
C ILE A 40 12.20 -7.66 -9.48
N LEU A 41 11.79 -6.42 -9.24
CA LEU A 41 12.54 -5.42 -8.50
C LEU A 41 12.11 -5.49 -7.03
N LEU A 42 12.97 -6.08 -6.20
CA LEU A 42 12.83 -6.16 -4.75
C LEU A 42 13.28 -4.82 -4.16
N GLY A 43 12.31 -3.95 -3.90
CA GLY A 43 12.54 -2.64 -3.30
C GLY A 43 12.89 -2.76 -1.81
N SER A 44 14.02 -2.19 -1.39
CA SER A 44 14.43 -2.10 0.00
C SER A 44 15.12 -0.77 0.26
N ARG A 45 14.79 -0.09 1.35
CA ARG A 45 15.52 1.12 1.76
C ARG A 45 16.94 0.83 2.26
N ASP A 46 17.18 -0.42 2.66
CA ASP A 46 18.47 -0.89 3.16
C ASP A 46 18.99 -1.97 2.20
N LEU A 47 20.08 -1.67 1.50
CA LEU A 47 20.68 -2.58 0.52
C LEU A 47 21.13 -3.90 1.15
N LYS A 48 21.66 -3.87 2.37
CA LYS A 48 22.15 -5.08 3.04
C LYS A 48 20.99 -6.02 3.37
N ARG A 49 19.90 -5.49 3.93
CA ARG A 49 18.67 -6.26 4.18
C ARG A 49 18.03 -6.76 2.88
N GLY A 50 18.13 -5.98 1.80
CA GLY A 50 17.69 -6.41 0.46
C GLY A 50 18.51 -7.60 -0.06
N GLN A 51 19.83 -7.58 0.13
CA GLN A 51 20.73 -8.67 -0.24
C GLN A 51 20.47 -9.94 0.57
N ASP A 52 20.29 -9.80 1.88
CA ASP A 52 19.98 -10.93 2.75
C ASP A 52 18.63 -11.57 2.38
N ALA A 53 17.63 -10.75 2.00
CA ALA A 53 16.35 -11.23 1.49
C ALA A 53 16.50 -11.95 0.14
N LEU A 54 17.26 -11.39 -0.81
CA LEU A 54 17.52 -12.02 -2.10
C LEU A 54 18.22 -13.39 -1.92
N GLN A 55 19.16 -13.48 -0.99
CA GLN A 55 19.82 -14.74 -0.66
C GLN A 55 18.84 -15.79 -0.12
N GLN A 56 17.91 -15.39 0.76
CA GLN A 56 16.85 -16.29 1.27
C GLN A 56 15.90 -16.76 0.15
N LEU A 57 15.72 -15.97 -0.91
CA LEU A 57 14.93 -16.32 -2.09
C LEU A 57 15.70 -17.19 -3.10
N GLY A 58 16.96 -17.55 -2.81
CA GLY A 58 17.79 -18.41 -3.66
C GLY A 58 18.66 -17.68 -4.69
N SER A 59 18.82 -16.36 -4.58
CA SER A 59 19.68 -15.55 -5.47
C SER A 59 19.36 -15.71 -6.96
N LEU A 60 18.07 -15.73 -7.29
CA LEU A 60 17.60 -15.94 -8.66
C LEU A 60 17.98 -14.77 -9.57
N SER A 61 18.37 -15.08 -10.80
CA SER A 61 18.87 -14.10 -11.78
C SER A 61 17.81 -13.09 -12.25
N ASN A 62 16.53 -13.39 -12.06
CA ASN A 62 15.41 -12.54 -12.45
C ASN A 62 14.84 -11.71 -11.28
N VAL A 63 15.52 -11.70 -10.12
CA VAL A 63 15.17 -10.87 -8.97
C VAL A 63 16.33 -9.92 -8.69
N HIS A 64 16.06 -8.61 -8.77
CA HIS A 64 17.07 -7.58 -8.62
C HIS A 64 16.71 -6.67 -7.45
N ILE A 65 17.70 -6.29 -6.66
CA ILE A 65 17.50 -5.35 -5.55
C ILE A 65 17.45 -3.95 -6.12
N LEU A 66 16.48 -3.17 -5.66
CA LEU A 66 16.38 -1.74 -5.93
C LEU A 66 16.42 -0.99 -4.59
N GLU A 67 17.42 -0.13 -4.41
CA GLU A 67 17.47 0.75 -3.24
C GLU A 67 16.33 1.78 -3.33
N LEU A 68 15.34 1.66 -2.45
CA LEU A 68 14.15 2.49 -2.49
C LEU A 68 13.62 2.74 -1.09
N ASP A 69 13.90 3.93 -0.57
CA ASP A 69 13.20 4.51 0.56
C ASP A 69 12.03 5.36 0.06
N THR A 70 10.81 4.89 0.29
CA THR A 70 9.60 5.58 -0.15
C THR A 70 9.36 6.89 0.59
N SER A 71 10.06 7.16 1.70
CA SER A 71 9.96 8.45 2.42
C SER A 71 10.92 9.52 1.88
N SER A 72 11.89 9.15 1.03
CA SER A 72 12.86 10.09 0.44
C SER A 72 12.58 10.32 -1.04
N LYS A 73 12.28 11.57 -1.40
CA LYS A 73 12.09 11.98 -2.80
C LYS A 73 13.34 11.71 -3.64
N GLU A 74 14.53 11.94 -3.07
CA GLU A 74 15.80 11.69 -3.75
C GLU A 74 16.01 10.20 -4.02
N SER A 75 15.65 9.33 -3.06
CA SER A 75 15.68 7.88 -3.27
C SER A 75 14.71 7.44 -4.36
N ILE A 76 13.48 7.98 -4.37
CA ILE A 76 12.48 7.71 -5.42
C ILE A 76 13.00 8.11 -6.80
N ILE A 77 13.60 9.29 -6.93
CA ILE A 77 14.17 9.77 -8.20
C ILE A 77 15.30 8.86 -8.67
N ARG A 78 16.23 8.50 -7.77
CA ARG A 78 17.33 7.57 -8.10
C ARG A 78 16.80 6.22 -8.57
N ALA A 79 15.85 5.64 -7.84
CA ALA A 79 15.23 4.37 -8.19
C ALA A 79 14.49 4.44 -9.53
N THR A 80 13.78 5.54 -9.80
CA THR A 80 13.08 5.77 -11.08
C THR A 80 14.06 5.83 -12.25
N ASN A 81 15.17 6.55 -12.09
CA ASN A 81 16.21 6.62 -13.11
C ASN A 81 16.87 5.26 -13.34
N GLU A 82 17.14 4.51 -12.26
CA GLU A 82 17.68 3.14 -12.38
C GLU A 82 16.71 2.21 -13.12
N ILE A 83 15.41 2.28 -12.83
CA ILE A 83 14.36 1.53 -13.55
C ILE A 83 14.41 1.85 -15.06
N LYS A 84 14.52 3.14 -15.39
CA LYS A 84 14.57 3.61 -16.78
C LYS A 84 15.83 3.16 -17.50
N GLU A 85 16.99 3.34 -16.88
CA GLU A 85 18.30 3.09 -17.50
C GLU A 85 18.63 1.61 -17.61
N LYS A 86 18.37 0.82 -16.56
CA LYS A 86 18.75 -0.60 -16.53
C LYS A 86 17.67 -1.54 -17.05
N TYR A 87 16.40 -1.16 -16.95
CA TYR A 87 15.26 -2.03 -17.27
C TYR A 87 14.35 -1.44 -18.36
N GLY A 88 14.74 -0.32 -18.97
CA GLY A 88 14.02 0.29 -20.09
C GLY A 88 12.72 0.99 -19.71
N GLY A 89 12.40 1.14 -18.42
CA GLY A 89 11.27 1.95 -17.96
C GLY A 89 9.89 1.47 -18.40
N GLN A 90 9.68 0.15 -18.51
CA GLN A 90 8.42 -0.47 -18.93
C GLN A 90 7.85 -1.35 -17.81
N LEU A 91 7.40 -0.73 -16.73
CA LEU A 91 6.77 -1.42 -15.60
C LEU A 91 5.40 -1.98 -16.00
N ASP A 92 5.12 -3.20 -15.57
CA ASP A 92 3.80 -3.83 -15.74
C ASP A 92 3.01 -3.81 -14.42
N VAL A 93 3.71 -3.92 -13.28
CA VAL A 93 3.09 -3.99 -11.96
C VAL A 93 3.89 -3.19 -10.94
N ILE A 94 3.19 -2.36 -10.16
CA ILE A 94 3.74 -1.68 -8.97
C ILE A 94 2.95 -2.15 -7.74
N ILE A 95 3.65 -2.72 -6.77
CA ILE A 95 3.10 -3.06 -5.46
C ILE A 95 3.67 -2.09 -4.43
N ASN A 96 2.86 -1.10 -4.05
CA ASN A 96 3.17 -0.14 -2.99
C ASN A 96 2.89 -0.81 -1.63
N ASN A 97 3.82 -1.66 -1.20
CA ASN A 97 3.73 -2.44 0.04
C ASN A 97 4.43 -1.77 1.24
N ALA A 98 5.45 -0.94 1.00
CA ALA A 98 6.17 -0.25 2.07
C ALA A 98 5.21 0.54 2.97
N GLY A 99 5.38 0.37 4.29
CA GLY A 99 4.59 1.08 5.28
C GLY A 99 5.14 0.87 6.68
N ILE A 100 4.91 1.86 7.54
CA ILE A 100 5.36 1.85 8.93
C ILE A 100 4.21 2.12 9.90
N LEU A 101 4.43 1.68 11.13
CA LEU A 101 3.61 1.93 12.30
C LEU A 101 4.57 2.19 13.48
N PRO A 102 4.91 3.45 13.75
CA PRO A 102 5.74 3.82 14.90
C PRO A 102 5.18 3.30 16.22
N LYS A 103 6.07 3.14 17.21
CA LYS A 103 5.69 2.56 18.50
C LYS A 103 5.05 3.57 19.44
N ASP A 104 5.50 4.83 19.37
CA ASP A 104 4.93 5.98 20.08
C ASP A 104 3.89 6.72 19.23
N ASN A 105 3.30 7.76 19.82
CA ASN A 105 2.26 8.58 19.23
C ASN A 105 2.65 10.07 19.24
N THR A 106 3.92 10.38 18.94
CA THR A 106 4.40 11.75 18.81
C THR A 106 3.99 12.37 17.46
N ILE A 107 4.05 13.70 17.33
CA ILE A 107 3.81 14.36 16.05
C ILE A 107 4.91 14.01 15.04
N GLU A 108 6.16 13.90 15.49
CA GLU A 108 7.31 13.52 14.66
C GLU A 108 7.12 12.13 14.05
N SER A 109 6.80 11.13 14.87
CA SER A 109 6.49 9.79 14.38
C SER A 109 5.22 9.74 13.53
N THR A 110 4.22 10.56 13.84
CA THR A 110 3.03 10.66 12.99
C THR A 110 3.39 11.23 11.61
N ARG A 111 4.20 12.29 11.54
CA ARG A 111 4.68 12.85 10.26
C ARG A 111 5.55 11.85 9.49
N GLU A 112 6.44 11.11 10.16
CA GLU A 112 7.22 10.03 9.54
C GLU A 112 6.31 8.95 8.92
N MET A 113 5.25 8.57 9.65
CA MET A 113 4.26 7.60 9.19
C MET A 113 3.55 8.10 7.92
N PHE A 114 3.08 9.35 7.89
CA PHE A 114 2.44 9.91 6.70
C PHE A 114 3.41 10.10 5.53
N ALA A 115 4.67 10.46 5.82
CA ALA A 115 5.73 10.54 4.82
C ALA A 115 5.93 9.20 4.09
N THR A 116 5.83 8.08 4.81
CA THR A 116 5.97 6.74 4.21
C THR A 116 4.64 6.22 3.62
N ASN A 117 3.57 6.23 4.41
CA ASN A 117 2.34 5.50 4.11
C ASN A 117 1.44 6.22 3.09
N TYR A 118 1.59 7.53 2.92
CA TYR A 118 0.75 8.36 2.06
C TYR A 118 1.59 9.16 1.05
N TYR A 119 2.36 10.15 1.52
CA TYR A 119 3.13 11.04 0.64
C TYR A 119 4.17 10.29 -0.19
N GLY A 120 4.83 9.30 0.39
CA GLY A 120 5.78 8.46 -0.31
C GLY A 120 5.16 7.69 -1.46
N VAL A 121 3.97 7.13 -1.27
CA VAL A 121 3.22 6.44 -2.33
C VAL A 121 2.77 7.42 -3.41
N LYS A 122 2.30 8.60 -3.02
CA LYS A 122 1.93 9.68 -3.95
C LYS A 122 3.10 10.05 -4.86
N ILE A 123 4.23 10.44 -4.28
CA ILE A 123 5.44 10.86 -5.00
C ILE A 123 5.99 9.72 -5.86
N LEU A 124 5.99 8.49 -5.34
CA LEU A 124 6.45 7.32 -6.10
C LEU A 124 5.57 7.08 -7.33
N ASN A 125 4.24 7.15 -7.19
CA ASN A 125 3.32 6.99 -8.31
C ASN A 125 3.49 8.10 -9.36
N GLU A 126 3.69 9.36 -8.95
CA GLU A 126 3.98 10.48 -9.86
C GLU A 126 5.20 10.19 -10.77
N HIS A 127 6.22 9.52 -10.24
CA HIS A 127 7.45 9.21 -10.98
C HIS A 127 7.38 7.90 -11.77
N LEU A 128 6.65 6.89 -11.27
CA LEU A 128 6.60 5.56 -11.88
C LEU A 128 5.44 5.35 -12.86
N ILE A 129 4.31 6.06 -12.72
CA ILE A 129 3.20 5.98 -13.69
C ILE A 129 3.65 6.28 -15.13
N PRO A 130 4.51 7.29 -15.39
CA PRO A 130 5.06 7.50 -16.73
C PRO A 130 5.80 6.29 -17.31
N LEU A 131 6.35 5.42 -16.45
CA LEU A 131 7.06 4.20 -16.81
C LEU A 131 6.13 2.96 -16.88
N LEU A 132 4.86 3.08 -16.49
CA LEU A 132 3.90 1.98 -16.67
C LEU A 132 3.54 1.80 -18.14
N ARG A 133 3.43 0.54 -18.55
CA ARG A 133 2.89 0.17 -19.87
C ARG A 133 1.38 0.34 -19.91
N ASN A 134 0.81 0.29 -21.11
CA ASN A 134 -0.64 0.18 -21.28
C ASN A 134 -1.15 -1.08 -20.57
N ASN A 135 -2.28 -0.99 -19.89
CA ASN A 135 -2.84 -2.06 -19.06
C ASN A 135 -1.96 -2.40 -17.83
N GLY A 136 -1.13 -1.45 -17.37
CA GLY A 136 -0.32 -1.57 -16.17
C GLY A 136 -1.16 -1.60 -14.89
N HIS A 137 -0.66 -2.29 -13.86
CA HIS A 137 -1.37 -2.48 -12.60
C HIS A 137 -0.63 -1.81 -11.42
N ILE A 138 -1.39 -1.20 -10.51
CA ILE A 138 -0.89 -0.70 -9.23
C ILE A 138 -1.73 -1.31 -8.10
N ALA A 139 -1.06 -1.92 -7.12
CA ALA A 139 -1.69 -2.32 -5.86
C ALA A 139 -1.10 -1.53 -4.70
N ASN A 140 -1.94 -0.73 -4.06
CA ASN A 140 -1.61 0.02 -2.85
C ASN A 140 -1.99 -0.81 -1.62
N VAL A 141 -1.00 -1.26 -0.84
CA VAL A 141 -1.25 -2.05 0.37
C VAL A 141 -1.71 -1.12 1.49
N ALA A 142 -3.03 -1.04 1.64
CA ALA A 142 -3.69 -0.23 2.63
C ALA A 142 -3.93 -1.03 3.93
N SER A 143 -5.08 -0.85 4.58
CA SER A 143 -5.45 -1.60 5.79
C SER A 143 -6.94 -1.46 6.06
N GLY A 144 -7.54 -2.50 6.65
CA GLY A 144 -8.89 -2.41 7.21
C GLY A 144 -9.04 -1.32 8.29
N ALA A 145 -7.93 -0.86 8.90
CA ALA A 145 -7.94 0.28 9.81
C ALA A 145 -8.49 1.57 9.18
N GLY A 146 -8.34 1.75 7.86
CA GLY A 146 -8.84 2.94 7.15
C GLY A 146 -10.37 3.07 7.26
N PRO A 147 -11.15 2.12 6.71
CA PRO A 147 -12.60 2.15 6.80
C PRO A 147 -13.13 2.10 8.24
N ILE A 148 -12.41 1.43 9.15
CA ILE A 148 -12.79 1.37 10.57
C ILE A 148 -12.68 2.74 11.23
N ILE A 149 -11.56 3.45 11.06
CA ILE A 149 -11.42 4.82 11.56
C ILE A 149 -12.46 5.73 10.93
N LEU A 150 -12.68 5.65 9.61
CA LEU A 150 -13.72 6.46 8.95
C LEU A 150 -15.13 6.17 9.52
N GLY A 151 -15.42 4.94 9.93
CA GLY A 151 -16.67 4.59 10.61
C GLY A 151 -16.88 5.31 11.95
N CYS A 152 -15.80 5.82 12.55
CA CYS A 152 -15.83 6.44 13.87
C CYS A 152 -15.72 7.97 13.87
N VAL A 153 -15.36 8.61 12.75
CA VAL A 153 -15.22 10.08 12.65
C VAL A 153 -16.56 10.76 12.34
N SER A 154 -16.57 12.10 12.34
CA SER A 154 -17.74 12.91 12.00
C SER A 154 -18.30 12.57 10.61
N LYS A 155 -19.62 12.79 10.43
CA LYS A 155 -20.29 12.57 9.15
C LYS A 155 -19.68 13.44 8.03
N ASP A 156 -19.30 14.67 8.36
CA ASP A 156 -18.61 15.58 7.44
C ASP A 156 -17.28 15.01 6.93
N LEU A 157 -16.43 14.47 7.81
CA LEU A 157 -15.19 13.80 7.39
C LEU A 157 -15.46 12.56 6.56
N GLN A 158 -16.45 11.74 6.95
CA GLN A 158 -16.87 10.58 6.15
C GLN A 158 -17.25 10.99 4.72
N ASP A 159 -18.04 12.04 4.58
CA ASP A 159 -18.51 12.54 3.28
C ASP A 159 -17.36 13.13 2.45
N LYS A 160 -16.43 13.85 3.09
CA LYS A 160 -15.22 14.36 2.43
C LYS A 160 -14.33 13.23 1.90
N TYR A 161 -14.00 12.24 2.74
CA TYR A 161 -13.15 11.11 2.36
C TYR A 161 -13.80 10.18 1.31
N THR A 162 -15.12 10.11 1.24
CA THR A 162 -15.85 9.24 0.29
C THR A 162 -16.43 9.98 -0.91
N SER A 163 -16.21 11.29 -1.01
CA SER A 163 -16.69 12.09 -2.14
C SER A 163 -16.16 11.56 -3.48
N SER A 164 -17.08 11.41 -4.44
CA SER A 164 -16.79 11.03 -5.82
C SER A 164 -16.09 12.12 -6.61
N THR A 165 -15.96 13.33 -6.07
CA THR A 165 -15.26 14.48 -6.69
C THR A 165 -14.00 14.89 -5.93
N LEU A 166 -13.67 14.24 -4.81
CA LEU A 166 -12.49 14.54 -3.99
C LEU A 166 -11.20 14.61 -4.83
N THR A 167 -10.48 15.72 -4.85
CA THR A 167 -9.20 15.83 -5.58
C THR A 167 -8.00 15.43 -4.71
N VAL A 168 -6.82 15.26 -5.31
CA VAL A 168 -5.59 14.98 -4.56
C VAL A 168 -5.26 16.15 -3.64
N GLU A 169 -5.43 17.38 -4.11
CA GLU A 169 -5.18 18.60 -3.34
C GLU A 169 -6.12 18.69 -2.14
N GLN A 170 -7.40 18.37 -2.32
CA GLN A 170 -8.36 18.32 -1.23
C GLN A 170 -8.03 17.23 -0.22
N LEU A 171 -7.56 16.06 -0.69
CA LEU A 171 -7.12 14.98 0.18
C LEU A 171 -5.85 15.36 0.97
N ASP A 172 -4.91 16.06 0.35
CA ASP A 172 -3.74 16.61 1.03
C ASP A 172 -4.16 17.62 2.11
N CYS A 173 -5.12 18.49 1.83
CA CYS A 173 -5.68 19.39 2.84
C CYS A 173 -6.28 18.62 4.02
N LEU A 174 -7.03 17.53 3.79
CA LEU A 174 -7.57 16.70 4.89
C LEU A 174 -6.47 16.07 5.75
N VAL A 175 -5.37 15.64 5.13
CA VAL A 175 -4.21 15.07 5.82
C VAL A 175 -3.49 16.14 6.63
N GLU A 176 -3.24 17.33 6.06
CA GLU A 176 -2.60 18.42 6.78
C GLU A 176 -3.48 18.96 7.91
N ASP A 177 -4.79 19.08 7.71
CA ASP A 177 -5.75 19.45 8.77
C ASP A 177 -5.68 18.44 9.94
N PHE A 178 -5.57 17.14 9.64
CA PHE A 178 -5.36 16.11 10.66
C PHE A 178 -4.03 16.31 11.40
N LEU A 179 -2.92 16.49 10.68
CA LEU A 179 -1.58 16.66 11.27
C LEU A 179 -1.51 17.91 12.15
N SER A 180 -2.04 19.05 11.68
CA SER A 180 -2.10 20.30 12.44
C SER A 180 -3.00 20.18 13.67
N ALA A 181 -4.15 19.51 13.56
CA ALA A 181 -5.04 19.27 14.68
C ALA A 181 -4.44 18.29 15.70
N PHE A 182 -3.68 17.28 15.25
CA PHE A 182 -2.91 16.39 16.10
C PHE A 182 -1.87 17.15 16.90
N GLU A 183 -1.03 17.95 16.23
CA GLU A 183 0.02 18.77 16.83
C GLU A 183 -0.54 19.77 17.86
N SER A 184 -1.72 20.32 17.58
CA SER A 184 -2.39 21.30 18.43
C SER A 184 -3.36 20.69 19.46
N ASN A 185 -3.43 19.36 19.60
CA ASN A 185 -4.40 18.66 20.47
C ASN A 185 -5.87 19.09 20.27
N ASN A 186 -6.29 19.28 19.01
CA ASN A 186 -7.63 19.75 18.63
C ASN A 186 -8.38 18.79 17.69
N LEU A 187 -7.99 17.51 17.66
CA LEU A 187 -8.58 16.49 16.77
C LEU A 187 -10.10 16.39 16.85
N GLU A 188 -10.69 16.54 18.04
CA GLU A 188 -12.15 16.50 18.23
C GLU A 188 -12.87 17.66 17.52
N LYS A 189 -12.24 18.84 17.48
CA LYS A 189 -12.81 20.02 16.81
C LYS A 189 -12.92 19.86 15.31
N VAL A 190 -12.04 19.03 14.73
CA VAL A 190 -12.05 18.72 13.30
C VAL A 190 -12.74 17.38 12.99
N GLY A 191 -13.37 16.75 14.00
CA GLY A 191 -14.27 15.62 13.81
C GLY A 191 -13.66 14.22 14.03
N TYR A 192 -12.43 14.12 14.55
CA TYR A 192 -11.83 12.84 14.92
C TYR A 192 -12.12 12.48 16.38
N LYS A 193 -12.23 11.18 16.68
CA LYS A 193 -12.32 10.67 18.06
C LYS A 193 -10.93 10.24 18.54
N THR A 194 -10.50 10.79 19.68
CA THR A 194 -9.13 10.66 20.19
C THR A 194 -8.90 9.39 21.01
N ASP A 195 -9.96 8.75 21.48
CA ASP A 195 -9.95 7.52 22.29
C ASP A 195 -9.75 6.24 21.45
N ILE A 196 -9.58 6.38 20.14
CA ILE A 196 -9.41 5.26 19.22
C ILE A 196 -7.93 4.90 19.07
N PRO A 197 -7.53 3.67 19.43
CA PRO A 197 -6.16 3.21 19.23
C PRO A 197 -5.77 3.27 17.75
N TYR A 198 -4.52 3.64 17.49
CA TYR A 198 -3.95 3.72 16.12
C TYR A 198 -4.71 4.65 15.17
N LEU A 199 -5.37 5.69 15.69
CA LEU A 199 -6.04 6.72 14.91
C LEU A 199 -5.20 7.20 13.72
N SER A 200 -3.98 7.71 13.97
CA SER A 200 -3.09 8.23 12.92
C SER A 200 -2.77 7.21 11.83
N TYR A 201 -2.59 5.94 12.20
CA TYR A 201 -2.37 4.87 11.23
C TYR A 201 -3.60 4.62 10.36
N GLY A 202 -4.78 4.52 10.97
CA GLY A 202 -6.02 4.36 10.21
C GLY A 202 -6.30 5.56 9.30
N VAL A 203 -6.04 6.80 9.75
CA VAL A 203 -6.15 8.00 8.89
C VAL A 203 -5.18 7.92 7.71
N SER A 204 -3.91 7.54 7.93
CA SER A 204 -2.95 7.36 6.83
C SER A 204 -3.41 6.32 5.79
N LYS A 205 -4.08 5.26 6.24
CA LYS A 205 -4.60 4.19 5.37
C LYS A 205 -5.93 4.55 4.71
N ALA A 206 -6.78 5.34 5.37
CA ALA A 206 -7.97 5.94 4.76
C ALA A 206 -7.57 6.89 3.62
N ALA A 207 -6.55 7.72 3.84
CA ALA A 207 -6.00 8.59 2.80
C ALA A 207 -5.44 7.79 1.61
N LEU A 208 -4.72 6.70 1.86
CA LEU A 208 -4.22 5.83 0.78
C LEU A 208 -5.35 5.17 -0.02
N ILE A 209 -6.45 4.76 0.62
CA ILE A 209 -7.64 4.21 -0.07
C ILE A 209 -8.30 5.30 -0.93
N ALA A 210 -8.50 6.50 -0.37
CA ALA A 210 -9.06 7.64 -1.12
C ALA A 210 -8.16 8.01 -2.32
N MET A 211 -6.84 8.09 -2.14
CA MET A 211 -5.88 8.37 -3.22
C MET A 211 -5.93 7.31 -4.33
N THR A 212 -6.14 6.04 -3.97
CA THR A 212 -6.31 4.97 -4.95
C THR A 212 -7.53 5.22 -5.82
N ARG A 213 -8.69 5.58 -5.22
CA ARG A 213 -9.91 5.93 -5.96
C ARG A 213 -9.71 7.14 -6.86
N ILE A 214 -8.99 8.16 -6.38
CA ILE A 214 -8.70 9.37 -7.16
C ILE A 214 -7.82 9.01 -8.36
N ALA A 215 -6.75 8.24 -8.15
CA ALA A 215 -5.86 7.81 -9.23
C ALA A 215 -6.59 6.94 -10.27
N ALA A 216 -7.42 6.00 -9.84
CA ALA A 216 -8.13 5.08 -10.74
C ALA A 216 -9.12 5.77 -11.71
N ARG A 217 -9.57 6.99 -11.40
CA ARG A 217 -10.46 7.78 -12.27
C ARG A 217 -9.73 8.89 -13.05
N GLN A 218 -8.41 9.03 -12.90
CA GLN A 218 -7.63 9.98 -13.68
C GLN A 218 -7.53 9.50 -15.14
N ASP A 219 -7.42 10.47 -16.05
CA ASP A 219 -7.09 10.21 -17.43
C ASP A 219 -5.57 10.14 -17.59
N TYR A 220 -5.07 8.96 -17.97
CA TYR A 220 -3.66 8.72 -18.25
C TYR A 220 -3.37 8.64 -19.76
N GLY A 221 -4.25 9.21 -20.59
CA GLY A 221 -4.19 9.17 -22.05
C GLY A 221 -4.40 7.75 -22.55
N ASP A 222 -3.52 7.28 -23.42
CA ASP A 222 -3.59 5.92 -23.99
C ASP A 222 -3.29 4.80 -22.97
N LYS A 223 -2.81 5.17 -21.76
CA LYS A 223 -2.56 4.20 -20.69
C LYS A 223 -3.87 3.87 -19.97
N ASN A 224 -4.46 2.73 -20.31
CA ASN A 224 -5.49 2.13 -19.48
C ASN A 224 -4.84 1.53 -18.22
N LEU A 225 -4.99 2.13 -17.04
CA LEU A 225 -4.34 1.68 -15.80
C LEU A 225 -5.34 1.09 -14.80
N PHE A 226 -4.92 0.02 -14.13
CA PHE A 226 -5.73 -0.69 -13.12
C PHE A 226 -5.11 -0.50 -11.73
N ILE A 227 -5.78 0.27 -10.89
CA ILE A 227 -5.25 0.79 -9.63
C ILE A 227 -6.19 0.36 -8.50
N TYR A 228 -5.67 -0.45 -7.58
CA TYR A 228 -6.46 -1.02 -6.48
C TYR A 228 -5.80 -0.73 -5.14
N SER A 229 -6.62 -0.72 -4.09
CA SER A 229 -6.13 -0.74 -2.71
C SER A 229 -6.47 -2.09 -2.09
N VAL A 230 -5.59 -2.60 -1.24
CA VAL A 230 -5.72 -3.96 -0.69
C VAL A 230 -5.51 -3.96 0.81
N ASN A 231 -6.40 -4.64 1.54
CA ASN A 231 -6.15 -5.07 2.91
C ASN A 231 -5.48 -6.46 2.87
N PRO A 232 -4.25 -6.61 3.40
CA PRO A 232 -3.66 -7.95 3.54
C PRO A 232 -4.31 -8.75 4.68
N GLY A 233 -5.08 -8.09 5.55
CA GLY A 233 -5.55 -8.65 6.81
C GLY A 233 -4.50 -8.49 7.93
N TYR A 234 -4.81 -8.99 9.12
CA TYR A 234 -3.93 -8.87 10.29
C TYR A 234 -2.83 -9.93 10.24
N CYS A 235 -1.81 -9.71 9.41
CA CYS A 235 -0.74 -10.66 9.15
C CYS A 235 0.39 -10.61 10.19
N SER A 236 0.92 -11.79 10.54
CA SER A 236 2.05 -11.99 11.43
C SER A 236 3.33 -11.47 10.79
N THR A 237 3.73 -10.27 11.20
CA THR A 237 4.92 -9.56 10.71
C THR A 237 5.52 -8.70 11.83
N ASP A 238 6.70 -8.11 11.61
CA ASP A 238 7.27 -7.14 12.55
C ASP A 238 6.31 -5.98 12.87
N LEU A 239 5.52 -5.54 11.87
CA LEU A 239 4.55 -4.45 12.01
C LEU A 239 3.44 -4.80 13.01
N SER A 240 3.03 -6.07 13.07
CA SER A 240 2.00 -6.57 13.99
C SER A 240 2.61 -6.98 15.34
N ASN A 241 3.40 -6.09 15.94
CA ASN A 241 4.07 -6.33 17.23
C ASN A 241 4.97 -7.60 17.23
N HIS A 242 5.90 -7.70 16.27
CA HIS A 242 6.84 -8.81 16.16
C HIS A 242 6.18 -10.19 15.97
N GLY A 243 5.17 -10.27 15.08
CA GLY A 243 4.58 -11.55 14.66
C GLY A 243 3.27 -11.94 15.33
N GLN A 244 2.62 -11.05 16.08
CA GLN A 244 1.33 -11.34 16.75
C GLN A 244 0.10 -11.23 15.83
N GLY A 245 0.28 -11.19 14.51
CA GLY A 245 -0.81 -11.19 13.56
C GLY A 245 -1.61 -12.50 13.60
N ALA A 246 -2.91 -12.40 13.32
CA ALA A 246 -3.84 -13.53 13.35
C ALA A 246 -3.75 -14.46 12.12
N ARG A 247 -2.96 -14.10 11.10
CA ARG A 247 -2.75 -14.93 9.91
C ARG A 247 -1.30 -14.87 9.39
N PRO A 248 -0.81 -15.87 8.65
CA PRO A 248 0.51 -15.82 8.03
C PRO A 248 0.66 -14.72 6.97
N ALA A 249 1.88 -14.23 6.76
CA ALA A 249 2.18 -13.16 5.78
C ALA A 249 1.89 -13.58 4.33
N GLU A 250 2.03 -14.88 4.04
CA GLU A 250 1.72 -15.52 2.76
C GLU A 250 0.28 -15.24 2.33
N LEU A 251 -0.66 -15.32 3.26
CA LEU A 251 -2.06 -15.05 2.95
C LEU A 251 -2.32 -13.56 2.70
N GLY A 252 -1.53 -12.67 3.33
CA GLY A 252 -1.55 -11.25 2.99
C GLY A 252 -1.05 -10.99 1.57
N ALA A 253 0.00 -11.71 1.15
CA ALA A 253 0.49 -11.67 -0.22
C ALA A 253 -0.54 -12.21 -1.22
N ASP A 254 -1.31 -13.27 -0.87
CA ASP A 254 -2.40 -13.77 -1.70
C ASP A 254 -3.50 -12.72 -1.92
N SER A 255 -3.88 -11.98 -0.87
CA SER A 255 -4.85 -10.88 -0.98
C SER A 255 -4.37 -9.79 -1.96
N ILE A 256 -3.07 -9.45 -1.93
CA ILE A 256 -2.46 -8.48 -2.87
C ILE A 256 -2.44 -9.04 -4.29
N LEU A 257 -2.02 -10.29 -4.45
CA LEU A 257 -1.90 -10.90 -5.77
C LEU A 257 -3.24 -11.20 -6.41
N TYR A 258 -4.33 -11.26 -5.65
CA TYR A 258 -5.67 -11.37 -6.20
C TYR A 258 -5.96 -10.23 -7.19
N VAL A 259 -5.76 -8.97 -6.80
CA VAL A 259 -6.07 -7.82 -7.68
C VAL A 259 -5.12 -7.67 -8.86
N ILE A 260 -3.97 -8.36 -8.84
CA ILE A 260 -2.99 -8.36 -9.92
C ILE A 260 -3.23 -9.50 -10.91
N ASN A 261 -3.75 -10.63 -10.44
CA ASN A 261 -3.89 -11.85 -11.26
C ASN A 261 -5.32 -12.07 -11.76
N THR A 262 -6.31 -11.40 -11.17
CA THR A 262 -7.70 -11.45 -11.63
C THR A 262 -7.87 -10.58 -12.88
N PRO A 263 -8.59 -11.05 -13.92
CA PRO A 263 -8.95 -10.20 -15.06
C PRO A 263 -9.59 -8.89 -14.60
N HIS A 264 -9.14 -7.78 -15.19
CA HIS A 264 -9.55 -6.45 -14.73
C HIS A 264 -11.04 -6.17 -14.95
N GLU A 265 -11.67 -6.87 -15.89
CA GLU A 265 -13.10 -6.81 -16.16
C GLU A 265 -13.96 -7.39 -15.02
N GLU A 266 -13.35 -8.23 -14.17
CA GLU A 266 -14.00 -8.80 -12.98
C GLU A 266 -13.83 -7.92 -11.73
N LEU A 267 -13.02 -6.86 -11.82
CA LEU A 267 -12.71 -5.96 -10.73
C LEU A 267 -13.20 -4.54 -11.01
N GLU A 268 -13.74 -3.90 -9.98
CA GLU A 268 -13.96 -2.46 -10.01
C GLU A 268 -12.64 -1.71 -9.78
N ASN A 269 -12.20 -0.94 -10.78
CA ASN A 269 -11.01 -0.10 -10.69
C ASN A 269 -11.15 0.95 -9.58
N GLY A 270 -10.10 1.19 -8.80
CA GLY A 270 -10.11 2.11 -7.66
C GLY A 270 -10.68 1.54 -6.37
N ALA A 271 -11.27 0.34 -6.40
CA ALA A 271 -11.89 -0.24 -5.22
C ALA A 271 -10.88 -0.84 -4.23
N PHE A 272 -11.37 -1.06 -3.01
CA PHE A 272 -10.63 -1.64 -1.90
C PHE A 272 -10.98 -3.11 -1.74
N TYR A 273 -9.99 -4.01 -1.74
CA TYR A 273 -10.21 -5.46 -1.70
C TYR A 273 -9.52 -6.15 -0.52
N GLN A 274 -10.08 -7.28 -0.12
CA GLN A 274 -9.43 -8.26 0.74
C GLN A 274 -9.85 -9.67 0.33
N ASP A 275 -8.89 -10.58 0.11
CA ASP A 275 -9.16 -12.00 -0.13
C ASP A 275 -10.24 -12.22 -1.21
N GLY A 276 -10.18 -11.42 -2.28
CA GLY A 276 -11.11 -11.44 -3.40
C GLY A 276 -12.46 -10.74 -3.20
N LYS A 277 -12.70 -10.15 -2.02
CA LYS A 277 -13.93 -9.43 -1.72
C LYS A 277 -13.71 -7.93 -1.74
N LYS A 278 -14.57 -7.21 -2.46
CA LYS A 278 -14.65 -5.74 -2.37
C LYS A 278 -15.12 -5.37 -0.96
N LEU A 279 -14.35 -4.51 -0.29
CA LEU A 279 -14.64 -3.98 1.03
C LEU A 279 -15.26 -2.57 0.92
N PRO A 280 -16.07 -2.16 1.91
CA PRO A 280 -16.61 -0.81 1.95
C PRO A 280 -15.53 0.21 2.34
N GLU A 281 -15.72 1.46 1.91
CA GLU A 281 -14.83 2.58 2.26
C GLU A 281 -15.05 3.08 3.70
N ILE A 282 -16.23 2.79 4.27
CA ILE A 282 -16.59 3.08 5.65
C ILE A 282 -17.10 1.79 6.29
N CYS A 283 -16.48 1.38 7.39
CA CYS A 283 -16.98 0.28 8.18
C CYS A 283 -18.17 0.77 9.03
N LYS A 284 -19.36 0.20 8.80
CA LYS A 284 -20.56 0.47 9.60
C LYS A 284 -20.94 -0.71 10.52
N ASP A 285 -20.19 -1.80 10.44
CA ASP A 285 -20.46 -3.01 11.21
C ASP A 285 -19.90 -2.89 12.63
N GLU A 286 -20.78 -2.72 13.61
CA GLU A 286 -20.42 -2.53 15.03
C GLU A 286 -19.57 -3.69 15.57
N ALA A 287 -19.83 -4.93 15.13
CA ALA A 287 -19.05 -6.09 15.55
C ALA A 287 -17.59 -6.01 15.08
N THR A 288 -17.35 -5.57 13.83
CA THR A 288 -16.02 -5.35 13.28
C THR A 288 -15.31 -4.19 14.00
N LEU A 289 -16.01 -3.08 14.26
CA LEU A 289 -15.47 -1.98 15.04
C LEU A 289 -15.03 -2.44 16.44
N GLN A 290 -15.91 -3.14 17.16
CA GLN A 290 -15.62 -3.63 18.50
C GLN A 290 -14.47 -4.64 18.51
N LYS A 291 -14.41 -5.54 17.52
CA LYS A 291 -13.29 -6.48 17.36
C LYS A 291 -11.97 -5.74 17.16
N TYR A 292 -11.95 -4.69 16.34
CA TYR A 292 -10.75 -3.86 16.13
C TYR A 292 -10.32 -3.16 17.41
N LEU A 293 -11.25 -2.53 18.14
CA LEU A 293 -10.95 -1.89 19.42
C LEU A 293 -10.39 -2.90 20.43
N ASN A 294 -10.96 -4.10 20.52
CA ASN A 294 -10.46 -5.14 21.43
C ASN A 294 -9.04 -5.61 21.10
N ILE A 295 -8.75 -5.86 19.82
CA ILE A 295 -7.41 -6.27 19.35
C ILE A 295 -6.40 -5.15 19.60
N THR A 296 -6.76 -3.92 19.27
CA THR A 296 -5.81 -2.81 19.34
C THR A 296 -5.53 -2.36 20.77
N GLN A 297 -6.54 -2.39 21.65
CA GLN A 297 -6.36 -2.15 23.08
C GLN A 297 -5.49 -3.22 23.74
N SER A 298 -5.62 -4.49 23.36
CA SER A 298 -4.76 -5.55 23.91
C SER A 298 -3.30 -5.37 23.49
N ILE A 299 -3.05 -4.97 22.24
CA ILE A 299 -1.69 -4.65 21.77
C ILE A 299 -1.13 -3.41 22.49
N SER A 300 -1.95 -2.37 22.70
CA SER A 300 -1.52 -1.16 23.40
C SER A 300 -1.16 -1.41 24.87
N LYS A 301 -1.83 -2.36 25.54
CA LYS A 301 -1.54 -2.73 26.94
C LYS A 301 -0.32 -3.64 27.09
N ALA A 302 0.14 -4.26 26.01
CA ALA A 302 1.30 -5.15 25.99
C ALA A 302 2.63 -4.44 25.70
N LYS A 303 2.60 -3.11 25.52
CA LYS A 303 3.76 -2.23 25.37
C LYS A 303 4.02 -1.47 26.66
#